data_AF-A0A9P7E8F0-F1
#
_entry.id   AF-A0A9P7E8F0-F1
#
_cell.length_a   1.000
_cell.length_b   1.000
_cell.length_c   1.000
_cell.angle_alpha   90.00
_cell.angle_beta   90.00
_cell.angle_gamma   90.00
#
_symmetry.space_group_name_H-M   'P 1'
#
loop_
_entity.id
_entity.type
_entity.pdbx_description
1 polymer ?
#
loop_
_entity_poly.entity_id
_entity_poly.type
_entity_poly.pdbx_seq_one_letter_code
_entity_poly.pdbx_strand_id
1 'polypeptide(L)'
;FITAKGLGLPTGCDCNATVQSGDICDTISERHNISTYLAVVNSETIDPGCDNLFIGQVLCLGISDQDCNVTHIMQTSNMCHSIANVTGIPINMLL
;
A
#
# COMPACT_ATOMS: atom_id res chain seq x y z
N PHE A 1 -0.68 -30.66 4.18
CA PHE A 1 0.04 -29.69 5.04
C PHE A 1 0.77 -28.72 4.13
N ILE A 2 0.69 -27.43 4.47
CA ILE A 2 1.41 -26.28 3.89
C ILE A 2 0.73 -25.62 2.68
N THR A 3 -0.38 -24.93 2.94
CA THR A 3 -0.84 -23.78 2.15
C THR A 3 -0.44 -22.50 2.90
N ALA A 4 0.48 -21.72 2.33
CA ALA A 4 0.78 -20.30 2.57
C ALA A 4 0.98 -19.74 4.01
N LYS A 5 0.80 -20.53 5.06
CA LYS A 5 0.96 -20.13 6.47
C LYS A 5 2.42 -20.26 6.92
N GLY A 6 3.31 -19.45 6.32
CA GLY A 6 4.76 -19.55 6.55
C GLY A 6 5.53 -18.23 6.67
N LEU A 7 4.93 -17.10 6.28
CA LEU A 7 5.47 -15.76 6.56
C LEU A 7 4.37 -15.00 7.29
N GLY A 8 4.70 -14.23 8.32
CA GLY A 8 3.76 -13.57 9.23
C GLY A 8 2.89 -12.48 8.58
N LEU A 9 2.13 -12.83 7.55
CA LEU A 9 1.24 -11.93 6.84
C LEU A 9 -0.10 -11.81 7.60
N PRO A 10 -0.78 -10.65 7.44
CA PRO A 10 -2.11 -10.43 8.00
C PRO A 10 -3.13 -11.46 7.53
N THR A 11 -4.17 -11.68 8.33
CA THR A 11 -5.30 -12.54 7.94
C THR A 11 -6.09 -11.87 6.82
N GLY A 12 -6.44 -12.62 5.77
CA GLY A 12 -7.16 -12.07 4.60
C GLY A 12 -6.26 -11.40 3.57
N CYS A 13 -4.95 -11.64 3.62
CA CYS A 13 -4.03 -11.15 2.61
C CYS A 13 -4.25 -11.85 1.25
N ASP A 14 -4.73 -11.11 0.26
CA ASP A 14 -5.05 -11.65 -1.08
C ASP A 14 -3.92 -11.45 -2.08
N CYS A 15 -3.06 -10.46 -1.85
CA CYS A 15 -1.96 -10.08 -2.72
C CYS A 15 -0.71 -9.79 -1.89
N ASN A 16 0.46 -10.19 -2.38
CA ASN A 16 1.74 -9.98 -1.70
C ASN A 16 2.85 -9.59 -2.69
N ALA A 17 3.89 -8.93 -2.16
CA ALA A 17 5.14 -8.69 -2.88
C ALA A 17 6.34 -8.91 -1.96
N THR A 18 7.49 -9.10 -2.60
CA THR A 18 8.78 -9.21 -1.92
C THR A 18 9.54 -7.90 -2.07
N VAL A 19 9.99 -7.33 -0.94
CA VAL A 19 10.79 -6.10 -0.90
C VAL A 19 12.09 -6.28 -1.68
N GLN A 20 12.36 -5.34 -2.57
CA GLN A 20 13.58 -5.25 -3.37
C GLN A 20 14.50 -4.15 -2.85
N SER A 21 15.75 -4.13 -3.34
CA SER A 21 16.70 -3.07 -2.98
C SER A 21 16.20 -1.71 -3.48
N GLY A 22 16.14 -0.73 -2.57
CA GLY A 22 15.67 0.62 -2.87
C GLY A 22 14.16 0.80 -2.78
N ASP A 23 13.40 -0.24 -2.42
CA ASP A 23 11.96 -0.12 -2.18
C ASP A 23 11.67 0.69 -0.91
N ILE A 24 10.68 1.56 -1.02
CA ILE A 24 9.91 2.16 0.07
C ILE A 24 8.42 1.85 -0.15
N CYS A 25 7.58 2.02 0.88
CA CYS A 25 6.14 1.77 0.78
C CYS A 25 5.51 2.45 -0.45
N ASP A 26 5.86 3.71 -0.73
CA ASP A 26 5.30 4.45 -1.87
C ASP A 26 5.66 3.81 -3.21
N THR A 27 6.92 3.43 -3.41
CA THR A 27 7.37 2.80 -4.67
C THR A 27 6.77 1.42 -4.89
N ILE A 28 6.56 0.65 -3.81
CA ILE A 28 5.84 -0.63 -3.89
C ILE A 28 4.39 -0.36 -4.26
N SER A 29 3.77 0.62 -3.61
CA SER A 29 2.37 0.95 -3.81
C SER A 29 2.08 1.41 -5.24
N GLU A 30 2.93 2.30 -5.76
CA GLU A 30 2.91 2.77 -7.14
C GLU A 30 3.05 1.62 -8.13
N ARG A 31 4.06 0.76 -7.96
CA ARG A 31 4.34 -0.38 -8.87
C ARG A 31 3.16 -1.34 -8.95
N HIS A 32 2.43 -1.52 -7.86
CA HIS A 32 1.32 -2.45 -7.75
C HIS A 32 -0.07 -1.79 -7.87
N ASN A 33 -0.13 -0.47 -8.06
CA ASN A 33 -1.36 0.34 -8.08
C ASN A 33 -2.26 0.13 -6.85
N ILE A 34 -1.66 -0.01 -5.67
CA ILE A 34 -2.34 -0.22 -4.38
C ILE A 34 -2.22 1.02 -3.49
N SER A 35 -2.93 1.02 -2.37
CA SER A 35 -2.86 2.09 -1.38
C SER A 35 -1.49 2.17 -0.70
N THR A 36 -1.02 3.39 -0.38
CA THR A 36 0.17 3.62 0.45
C THR A 36 -0.02 3.22 1.92
N TYR A 37 -1.20 2.71 2.28
CA TYR A 37 -1.52 2.17 3.61
C TYR A 37 -0.85 0.82 3.93
N LEU A 38 0.24 0.51 3.24
CA LEU A 38 0.98 -0.75 3.32
C LEU A 38 1.52 -1.04 4.72
N ALA A 39 2.01 0.00 5.41
CA ALA A 39 2.52 -0.11 6.77
C ALA A 39 1.42 -0.56 7.75
N VAL A 40 0.18 -0.08 7.56
CA VAL A 40 -0.91 -0.46 8.47
C VAL A 40 -1.41 -1.86 8.19
N VAL A 41 -1.52 -2.23 6.91
CA VAL A 41 -1.79 -3.62 6.53
C VAL A 41 -0.77 -4.55 7.19
N ASN A 42 0.52 -4.19 7.19
CA ASN A 42 1.60 -4.99 7.74
C ASN A 42 2.08 -4.55 9.15
N SER A 43 1.20 -3.95 9.95
CA SER A 43 1.54 -3.28 11.22
C SER A 43 2.23 -4.13 12.28
N GLU A 44 2.12 -5.46 12.19
CA GLU A 44 2.85 -6.40 13.06
C GLU A 44 4.36 -6.41 12.80
N THR A 45 4.80 -5.96 11.62
CA THR A 45 6.20 -6.04 11.18
C THR A 45 6.75 -4.74 10.59
N ILE A 46 5.89 -3.86 10.08
CA ILE A 46 6.25 -2.57 9.48
C ILE A 46 5.74 -1.45 10.36
N ASP A 47 6.60 -0.50 10.69
CA ASP A 47 6.22 0.66 11.48
C ASP A 47 5.49 1.71 10.62
N PRO A 48 4.81 2.69 11.24
CA PRO A 48 4.09 3.73 10.51
C PRO A 48 4.96 4.62 9.60
N GLY A 49 6.27 4.68 9.83
CA GLY A 49 7.22 5.41 8.98
C GLY A 49 7.60 4.63 7.73
N CYS A 50 7.37 3.31 7.70
CA CYS A 50 7.79 2.39 6.64
C CYS A 50 9.28 2.51 6.30
N ASP A 51 10.11 2.77 7.30
CA ASP A 51 11.57 2.88 7.16
C ASP A 51 12.30 1.61 7.65
N ASN A 52 11.56 0.61 8.10
CA ASN A 52 12.06 -0.67 8.59
C ASN A 52 11.86 -1.85 7.61
N LEU A 53 11.89 -1.59 6.30
CA LEU A 53 11.80 -2.63 5.26
C LEU A 53 13.10 -3.42 5.11
N PHE A 54 13.00 -4.75 4.97
CA PHE A 54 14.14 -5.62 4.73
C PHE A 54 14.07 -6.27 3.34
N ILE A 55 15.18 -6.27 2.59
CA ILE A 55 15.23 -6.94 1.28
C ILE A 55 14.90 -8.43 1.45
N GLY A 56 13.99 -8.95 0.62
CA GLY A 56 13.50 -10.32 0.70
C GLY A 56 12.32 -10.52 1.66
N GLN A 57 11.94 -9.49 2.43
CA GLN A 57 10.72 -9.52 3.24
C GLN A 57 9.48 -9.59 2.35
N VAL A 58 8.54 -10.45 2.72
CA VAL A 58 7.24 -10.54 2.04
C VAL A 58 6.27 -9.62 2.77
N LEU A 59 5.61 -8.74 2.01
CA LEU A 59 4.59 -7.83 2.48
C LEU A 59 3.24 -8.18 1.87
N CYS A 60 2.20 -7.95 2.64
CA CYS A 60 0.84 -7.98 2.16
C CYS A 60 0.51 -6.65 1.48
N LEU A 61 -0.04 -6.71 0.27
CA LEU A 61 -0.37 -5.54 -0.52
C LEU A 61 -1.80 -5.06 -0.29
N GLY A 62 -2.69 -5.96 0.12
CA GLY A 62 -4.11 -5.67 0.29
C GLY A 62 -4.81 -6.81 1.01
N ILE A 63 -5.83 -6.43 1.78
CA ILE A 63 -6.74 -7.35 2.47
C ILE A 63 -8.03 -7.41 1.66
N SER A 64 -8.62 -8.60 1.53
CA SER A 64 -9.94 -8.79 0.91
C SER A 64 -10.94 -7.75 1.42
N ASP A 65 -11.72 -7.18 0.50
CA ASP A 65 -12.80 -6.22 0.79
C ASP A 65 -12.36 -4.88 1.45
N GLN A 66 -11.05 -4.65 1.63
CA GLN A 66 -10.49 -3.38 2.16
C GLN A 66 -9.51 -2.71 1.21
N ASP A 67 -9.10 -3.40 0.15
CA ASP A 67 -8.19 -2.83 -0.85
C ASP A 67 -8.91 -1.81 -1.75
N CYS A 68 -8.17 -0.80 -2.19
CA CYS A 68 -8.67 0.25 -3.06
C CYS A 68 -8.71 -0.25 -4.50
N ASN A 69 -9.90 -0.31 -5.11
CA ASN A 69 -10.03 -0.66 -6.54
C ASN A 69 -9.40 0.38 -7.48
N VAL A 70 -9.22 1.62 -7.04
CA VAL A 70 -8.67 2.73 -7.83
C VAL A 70 -7.70 3.51 -6.97
N THR A 71 -6.49 3.74 -7.50
CA THR A 71 -5.43 4.53 -6.88
C THR A 71 -4.97 5.62 -7.83
N HIS A 72 -4.36 6.67 -7.28
CA HIS A 72 -3.94 7.83 -8.06
C HIS A 72 -2.61 8.39 -7.56
N ILE A 73 -1.62 8.42 -8.45
CA ILE A 73 -0.26 8.90 -8.14
C ILE A 73 -0.25 10.44 -8.18
N MET A 74 0.27 11.05 -7.11
CA MET A 74 0.46 12.50 -7.07
C MET A 74 1.54 12.93 -8.05
N GLN A 75 1.20 13.85 -8.95
CA GLN A 75 2.14 14.53 -9.84
C GLN A 75 2.38 15.95 -9.34
N THR A 76 3.51 16.55 -9.74
CA THR A 76 3.90 17.91 -9.33
C THR A 76 2.91 19.00 -9.76
N SER A 77 2.10 18.73 -10.79
CA SER A 77 1.04 19.63 -11.27
C SER A 77 -0.31 19.43 -10.58
N ASN A 78 -0.43 18.45 -9.68
CA ASN A 78 -1.71 18.13 -9.07
C ASN A 78 -2.00 19.07 -7.90
N MET A 79 -3.22 19.62 -7.90
CA MET A 79 -3.77 20.36 -6.79
C MET A 79 -4.90 19.53 -6.17
N CYS A 80 -5.13 19.65 -4.86
CA CYS A 80 -6.22 18.92 -4.18
C CYS A 80 -7.57 19.14 -4.88
N HIS A 81 -7.86 20.35 -5.36
CA HIS A 81 -9.07 20.66 -6.12
C HIS A 81 -9.19 19.87 -7.43
N SER A 82 -8.09 19.77 -8.20
CA SER A 82 -8.09 19.05 -9.47
C SER A 82 -8.27 17.55 -9.25
N ILE A 83 -7.65 17.01 -8.20
CA ILE A 83 -7.77 15.59 -7.85
C ILE A 83 -9.20 15.29 -7.38
N ALA A 84 -9.76 16.09 -6.46
CA ALA A 84 -11.13 15.96 -6.00
C ALA A 84 -12.13 15.89 -7.16
N ASN A 85 -11.94 16.76 -8.17
CA ASN A 85 -12.80 16.79 -9.34
C ASN A 85 -12.63 15.56 -10.25
N VAL A 86 -11.41 15.03 -10.39
CA VAL A 86 -11.13 13.86 -11.24
C VAL A 86 -11.55 12.55 -10.57
N THR A 87 -11.34 12.42 -9.25
CA THR A 87 -11.61 11.18 -8.51
C THR A 87 -13.01 11.14 -7.89
N GLY A 88 -13.72 12.28 -7.83
CA GLY A 88 -15.01 12.39 -7.16
C GLY A 88 -14.92 12.38 -5.63
N ILE A 89 -13.72 12.47 -5.06
CA ILE A 89 -13.50 12.54 -3.61
C ILE A 89 -13.78 13.98 -3.16
N PRO A 90 -14.56 14.19 -2.08
CA PRO A 90 -14.88 15.53 -1.63
C PRO A 90 -13.63 16.26 -1.11
N ILE A 91 -13.49 17.53 -1.49
CA ILE A 91 -12.25 18.29 -1.26
C ILE A 91 -11.84 18.39 0.22
N ASN A 92 -12.81 18.41 1.14
CA ASN A 92 -12.56 18.45 2.59
C ASN A 92 -11.92 17.17 3.14
N MET A 93 -11.83 16.11 2.35
CA MET A 93 -11.09 14.89 2.70
C MET A 93 -9.62 14.98 2.27
N LEU A 94 -9.29 15.91 1.36
CA LEU A 94 -7.95 16.13 0.81
C LEU A 94 -7.28 17.41 1.37
N LEU A 95 -7.93 18.11 2.31
CA LEU A 95 -7.50 19.38 2.93
C LEU A 95 -7.52 19.28 4.46
#